data_AF-A0A1M5D6A8-F1
#
_entry.id   AF-A0A1M5D6A8-F1
#
_cell.length_a   1.000
_cell.length_b   1.000
_cell.length_c   1.000
_cell.angle_alpha   90.00
_cell.angle_beta   90.00
_cell.angle_gamma   90.00
#
_symmetry.space_group_name_H-M   'P 1'
#
loop_
_entity.id
_entity.type
_entity.pdbx_description
1 polymer ?
#
loop_
_entity_poly.entity_id
_entity_poly.type
_entity_poly.pdbx_seq_one_letter_code
_entity_poly.pdbx_strand_id
1 'polypeptide(L)'
;MLGTFLDHQWKAFWRSKNKGGTIATQIFIGLVVLYLLAVAIFLGVGMEIFIEQLFPGKDVFIVFNGVILYYFAVDFLMRIQLQDLPTLSVVPYLHLKIPKKKIVNFLNTRALFSAFNLLPLFLFLPFCATAIYSVYDFFTALMYVVSILSLTVFNNYAALYIKRKSIQNLKIVPLVLLLIIALGLMEYFKVFSIAEISNQVFSWVTIYPSAGFGFTLLAISIYVLNARYLRNNLYAEELSKNEEKKTSTDYPFLDRFGEVGTLVALELKLILRNKRSRSVITMSMLFLFYGFLFYKKELLDQDRLETMLFAAIFMTGNSICVYGQFMFGWQSSHFDGLMANKINIRNFIGAKFLLFTLFSTFTTLVACLYGFISWKLLLIQFAAYLYNIGIGTVIVLYFATRNYKSMDLSKGSTFNFQGVGASQWVLGLPYFLSPYVILLPFSLSGFPYWGFVALGGSGLAAFLTREFWLSFIVNEFHKRKHKITEGFREKS
;
A
#
# COMPACT_ATOMS: atom_id res chain seq x y z
N MET A 1 29.85 -13.16 12.46
CA MET A 1 28.52 -13.73 12.08
C MET A 1 27.51 -12.66 11.74
N LEU A 2 27.18 -11.69 12.63
CA LEU A 2 26.23 -10.63 12.29
C LEU A 2 26.71 -9.80 11.08
N GLY A 3 27.99 -9.38 11.08
CA GLY A 3 28.60 -8.71 9.93
C GLY A 3 28.56 -9.56 8.65
N THR A 4 28.80 -10.87 8.75
CA THR A 4 28.68 -11.80 7.61
C THR A 4 27.27 -11.85 7.04
N PHE A 5 26.24 -11.86 7.88
CA PHE A 5 24.86 -11.84 7.41
C PHE A 5 24.47 -10.49 6.78
N LEU A 6 24.95 -9.38 7.34
CA LEU A 6 24.77 -8.06 6.73
C LEU A 6 25.49 -7.97 5.38
N ASP A 7 26.71 -8.49 5.27
CA ASP A 7 27.44 -8.57 4.00
C ASP A 7 26.71 -9.45 2.98
N HIS A 8 26.15 -10.59 3.38
CA HIS A 8 25.30 -11.39 2.49
C HIS A 8 24.05 -10.62 2.03
N GLN A 9 23.43 -9.80 2.88
CA GLN A 9 22.31 -8.94 2.48
C GLN A 9 22.76 -7.83 1.54
N TRP A 10 23.91 -7.22 1.80
CA TRP A 10 24.49 -6.21 0.94
C TRP A 10 24.82 -6.78 -0.44
N LYS A 11 25.50 -7.92 -0.49
CA LYS A 11 25.75 -8.67 -1.72
C LYS A 11 24.46 -9.08 -2.39
N ALA A 12 23.46 -9.57 -1.66
CA ALA A 12 22.16 -9.90 -2.23
C ALA A 12 21.44 -8.68 -2.80
N PHE A 13 21.54 -7.51 -2.15
CA PHE A 13 20.99 -6.25 -2.65
C PHE A 13 21.69 -5.84 -3.95
N TRP A 14 23.02 -5.79 -3.96
CA TRP A 14 23.82 -5.40 -5.14
C TRP A 14 23.77 -6.41 -6.29
N ARG A 15 23.68 -7.71 -5.98
CA ARG A 15 23.59 -8.80 -6.95
C ARG A 15 22.15 -9.16 -7.32
N SER A 16 21.15 -8.60 -6.64
CA SER A 16 19.75 -8.82 -7.03
C SER A 16 19.54 -8.23 -8.42
N LYS A 17 19.12 -9.08 -9.36
CA LYS A 17 18.90 -8.70 -10.75
C LYS A 17 17.76 -7.67 -10.91
N ASN A 18 17.05 -7.31 -9.84
CA ASN A 18 16.13 -6.17 -9.77
C ASN A 18 16.81 -4.79 -9.83
N LYS A 19 18.15 -4.71 -9.89
CA LYS A 19 18.81 -3.53 -10.50
C LYS A 19 18.46 -3.34 -11.98
N GLY A 20 17.87 -4.35 -12.63
CA GLY A 20 17.23 -4.24 -13.94
C GLY A 20 15.80 -3.67 -13.91
N GLY A 21 15.32 -3.17 -12.76
CA GLY A 21 14.40 -2.04 -12.80
C GLY A 21 15.18 -0.87 -13.36
N THR A 22 14.67 -0.19 -14.39
CA THR A 22 15.35 0.94 -15.05
C THR A 22 16.05 1.82 -14.01
N ILE A 23 17.30 2.25 -14.24
CA ILE A 23 18.03 3.18 -13.37
C ILE A 23 17.12 4.33 -12.88
N ALA A 24 16.20 4.78 -13.75
CA ALA A 24 15.10 5.69 -13.45
C ALA A 24 14.27 5.31 -12.20
N THR A 25 13.86 4.05 -12.02
CA THR A 25 13.10 3.58 -10.85
C THR A 25 13.91 3.73 -9.57
N GLN A 26 15.22 3.45 -9.60
CA GLN A 26 16.08 3.59 -8.42
C GLN A 26 16.32 5.06 -8.07
N ILE A 27 16.58 5.89 -9.08
CA ILE A 27 16.69 7.34 -8.93
C ILE A 27 15.39 7.90 -8.35
N PHE A 28 14.23 7.49 -8.89
CA PHE A 28 12.93 7.92 -8.40
C PHE A 28 12.71 7.55 -6.94
N ILE A 29 12.98 6.30 -6.54
CA ILE A 29 12.87 5.88 -5.13
C ILE A 29 13.82 6.70 -4.25
N GLY A 30 15.06 6.92 -4.69
CA GLY A 30 16.03 7.75 -3.99
C GLY A 30 15.54 9.19 -3.79
N LEU A 31 14.98 9.80 -4.84
CA LEU A 31 14.39 11.15 -4.80
C LEU A 31 13.18 11.21 -3.88
N VAL A 32 12.28 10.22 -3.90
CA VAL A 32 11.13 10.17 -2.99
C VAL A 32 11.59 10.05 -1.54
N VAL A 33 12.58 9.20 -1.24
CA VAL A 33 13.13 9.09 0.12
C VAL A 33 13.80 10.39 0.56
N LEU A 34 14.61 11.01 -0.30
CA LEU A 34 15.26 12.29 -0.01
C LEU A 34 14.23 13.40 0.22
N TYR A 35 13.21 13.48 -0.64
CA TYR A 35 12.10 14.42 -0.50
C TYR A 35 11.36 14.23 0.84
N LEU A 36 11.01 12.99 1.21
CA LEU A 36 10.36 12.71 2.49
C LEU A 36 11.22 13.09 3.69
N LEU A 37 12.55 12.88 3.61
CA LEU A 37 13.47 13.29 4.66
C LEU A 37 13.62 14.81 4.74
N ALA A 38 13.70 15.49 3.60
CA ALA A 38 13.73 16.94 3.54
C ALA A 38 12.47 17.56 4.15
N VAL A 39 11.29 17.01 3.82
CA VAL A 39 10.01 17.42 4.43
C VAL A 39 10.00 17.15 5.93
N ALA A 40 10.48 16.00 6.39
CA ALA A 40 10.53 15.68 7.82
C ALA A 40 11.45 16.65 8.59
N ILE A 41 12.62 16.98 8.04
CA ILE A 41 13.55 17.97 8.63
C ILE A 41 12.91 19.35 8.64
N PHE A 42 12.32 19.78 7.53
CA PHE A 42 11.66 21.07 7.41
C PHE A 42 10.52 21.22 8.43
N LEU A 43 9.68 20.20 8.56
CA LEU A 43 8.62 20.15 9.57
C LEU A 43 9.20 20.12 10.99
N GLY A 44 10.28 19.39 11.23
CA GLY A 44 10.92 19.30 12.54
C GLY A 44 11.54 20.61 13.00
N VAL A 45 12.27 21.29 12.13
CA VAL A 45 12.89 22.60 12.43
C VAL A 45 11.83 23.70 12.53
N GLY A 46 10.85 23.70 11.63
CA GLY A 46 9.76 24.68 11.59
C GLY A 46 8.60 24.38 12.53
N MET A 47 8.69 23.33 13.36
CA MET A 47 7.52 22.80 14.09
C MET A 47 6.91 23.83 15.05
N GLU A 48 7.75 24.63 15.73
CA GLU A 48 7.32 25.72 16.60
C GLU A 48 6.46 26.75 15.84
N ILE A 49 6.97 27.24 14.71
CA ILE A 49 6.28 28.20 13.83
C ILE A 49 4.95 27.60 13.30
N PHE A 50 4.96 26.33 12.88
CA PHE A 50 3.75 25.69 12.38
C PHE A 50 2.70 25.50 13.47
N ILE A 51 3.12 25.18 14.71
CA ILE A 51 2.20 25.04 15.83
C ILE A 51 1.55 26.39 16.16
N GLU A 52 2.34 27.46 16.24
CA GLU A 52 1.82 28.82 16.51
C GLU A 52 0.83 29.29 15.45
N GLN A 53 1.09 28.99 14.17
CA GLN A 53 0.20 29.36 13.05
C GLN A 53 -1.08 28.53 13.00
N LEU A 54 -1.00 27.21 13.23
CA LEU A 54 -2.14 26.30 13.14
C LEU A 54 -3.02 26.32 14.40
N PHE A 55 -2.42 26.62 15.56
CA PHE A 55 -3.09 26.63 16.86
C PHE A 55 -2.80 27.94 17.61
N PRO A 56 -3.27 29.08 17.09
CA PRO A 56 -2.99 30.37 17.72
C PRO A 56 -3.51 30.41 19.16
N GLY A 57 -2.67 30.86 20.09
CA GLY A 57 -3.00 31.00 21.50
C GLY A 57 -2.89 29.72 22.34
N LYS A 58 -2.45 28.60 21.77
CA LYS A 58 -2.10 27.39 22.55
C LYS A 58 -0.60 27.35 22.83
N ASP A 59 -0.26 26.79 23.99
CA ASP A 59 1.14 26.52 24.35
C ASP A 59 1.75 25.48 23.40
N VAL A 60 2.88 25.84 22.79
CA VAL A 60 3.59 25.02 21.81
C VAL A 60 4.00 23.66 22.40
N PHE A 61 4.42 23.61 23.66
CA PHE A 61 4.85 22.38 24.33
C PHE A 61 3.68 21.44 24.59
N ILE A 62 2.50 21.98 24.95
CA ILE A 62 1.28 21.17 25.14
C ILE A 62 0.88 20.50 23.82
N VAL A 63 0.90 21.26 22.72
CA VAL A 63 0.57 20.72 21.40
C VAL A 63 1.61 19.70 20.96
N PHE A 64 2.90 20.01 21.09
CA PHE A 64 4.00 19.10 20.76
C PHE A 64 3.90 17.78 21.52
N ASN A 65 3.76 17.86 22.86
CA ASN A 65 3.60 16.70 23.72
C ASN A 65 2.37 15.88 23.34
N GLY A 66 1.28 16.54 22.93
CA GLY A 66 0.08 15.87 22.44
C GLY A 66 0.28 15.08 21.15
N VAL A 67 1.17 15.53 20.26
CA VAL A 67 1.39 14.91 18.95
C VAL A 67 2.22 13.62 19.03
N ILE A 68 3.12 13.47 20.01
CA ILE A 68 4.10 12.37 20.01
C ILE A 68 3.46 10.98 20.00
N LEU A 69 2.60 10.63 20.97
CA LEU A 69 1.95 9.30 20.99
C LEU A 69 0.95 9.15 19.85
N TYR A 70 0.30 10.24 19.42
CA TYR A 70 -0.60 10.21 18.27
C TYR A 70 0.15 9.80 16.99
N TYR A 71 1.33 10.40 16.76
CA TYR A 71 2.23 10.00 15.67
C TYR A 71 2.62 8.53 15.78
N PHE A 72 3.03 8.06 16.96
CA PHE A 72 3.42 6.66 17.14
C PHE A 72 2.24 5.69 16.99
N ALA A 73 1.00 6.10 17.29
CA ALA A 73 -0.18 5.29 17.01
C ALA A 73 -0.39 5.12 15.49
N VAL A 74 -0.31 6.21 14.72
CA VAL A 74 -0.41 6.16 13.26
C VAL A 74 0.76 5.38 12.64
N ASP A 75 1.99 5.63 13.09
CA ASP A 75 3.19 4.91 12.68
C ASP A 75 3.04 3.39 12.92
N PHE A 76 2.50 2.99 14.07
CA PHE A 76 2.25 1.58 14.39
C PHE A 76 1.25 0.92 13.42
N LEU A 77 0.14 1.59 13.11
CA LEU A 77 -0.85 1.12 12.13
C LEU A 77 -0.23 0.97 10.73
N MET A 78 0.52 1.99 10.32
CA MET A 78 1.23 2.00 9.05
C MET A 78 2.25 0.87 8.98
N ARG A 79 3.00 0.59 10.05
CA ARG A 79 3.96 -0.53 10.09
C ARG A 79 3.30 -1.90 9.97
N ILE A 80 2.18 -2.14 10.67
CA ILE A 80 1.47 -3.41 10.56
C ILE A 80 1.13 -3.71 9.10
N GLN A 81 0.68 -2.71 8.35
CA GLN A 81 0.36 -2.88 6.94
C GLN A 81 1.62 -2.91 6.06
N LEU A 82 2.44 -1.87 6.16
CA LEU A 82 3.49 -1.55 5.20
C LEU A 82 4.83 -2.24 5.52
N GLN A 83 5.20 -2.43 6.78
CA GLN A 83 6.52 -2.97 7.13
C GLN A 83 6.58 -4.49 6.95
N ASP A 84 7.38 -4.99 6.01
CA ASP A 84 7.51 -6.43 5.75
C ASP A 84 8.33 -7.18 6.80
N LEU A 85 8.00 -8.47 6.98
CA LEU A 85 8.74 -9.35 7.88
C LEU A 85 10.07 -9.76 7.23
N PRO A 86 11.21 -9.69 7.94
CA PRO A 86 12.52 -10.07 7.39
C PRO A 86 12.74 -11.60 7.23
N THR A 87 11.69 -12.43 7.25
CA THR A 87 11.78 -13.89 7.37
C THR A 87 12.38 -14.60 6.16
N LEU A 88 12.12 -14.12 4.94
CA LEU A 88 12.57 -14.77 3.70
C LEU A 88 14.09 -14.81 3.54
N SER A 89 14.84 -13.88 4.16
CA SER A 89 16.30 -13.88 4.06
C SER A 89 16.99 -14.96 4.89
N VAL A 90 16.26 -15.60 5.79
CA VAL A 90 16.85 -16.50 6.80
C VAL A 90 16.66 -17.97 6.48
N VAL A 91 15.71 -18.31 5.60
CA VAL A 91 15.45 -19.69 5.16
C VAL A 91 16.74 -20.43 4.73
N PRO A 92 17.66 -19.82 3.95
CA PRO A 92 18.92 -20.48 3.58
C PRO A 92 19.87 -20.76 4.74
N TYR A 93 19.69 -20.14 5.92
CA TYR A 93 20.53 -20.36 7.09
C TYR A 93 19.94 -21.40 8.05
N LEU A 94 18.65 -21.75 7.93
CA LEU A 94 17.97 -22.59 8.92
C LEU A 94 18.44 -24.06 8.92
N HIS A 95 18.95 -24.55 7.80
CA HIS A 95 19.49 -25.91 7.67
C HIS A 95 20.98 -26.00 8.01
N LEU A 96 21.66 -24.87 8.23
CA LEU A 96 23.07 -24.83 8.59
C LEU A 96 23.24 -24.98 10.11
N LYS A 97 24.42 -25.47 10.54
CA LYS A 97 24.79 -25.59 11.97
C LYS A 97 25.08 -24.23 12.63
N ILE A 98 24.14 -23.28 12.53
CA ILE A 98 24.23 -21.93 13.09
C ILE A 98 23.27 -21.86 14.29
N PRO A 99 23.73 -21.40 15.48
CA PRO A 99 22.85 -21.29 16.63
C PRO A 99 21.73 -20.28 16.39
N LYS A 100 20.49 -20.68 16.67
CA LYS A 100 19.28 -19.85 16.48
C LYS A 100 19.40 -18.44 17.05
N LYS A 101 20.06 -18.27 18.21
CA LYS A 101 20.31 -16.97 18.83
C LYS A 101 20.99 -15.97 17.87
N LYS A 102 21.97 -16.42 17.08
CA LYS A 102 22.68 -15.55 16.10
C LYS A 102 21.75 -15.13 14.96
N ILE A 103 20.88 -16.04 14.51
CA ILE A 103 19.89 -15.78 13.46
C ILE A 103 18.83 -14.79 13.95
N VAL A 104 18.31 -14.99 15.16
CA VAL A 104 17.32 -14.09 15.79
C VAL A 104 17.90 -12.69 15.98
N ASN A 105 19.15 -12.59 16.47
CA ASN A 105 19.82 -11.29 16.63
C ASN A 105 19.98 -10.57 15.29
N PHE A 106 20.31 -11.31 14.22
CA PHE A 106 20.38 -10.73 12.88
C PHE A 106 19.01 -10.24 12.39
N LEU A 107 17.94 -11.01 12.58
CA LEU A 107 16.58 -10.60 12.20
C LEU A 107 16.15 -9.33 12.94
N ASN A 108 16.41 -9.24 14.25
CA ASN A 108 16.08 -8.07 15.05
C ASN A 108 16.90 -6.84 14.65
N THR A 109 18.21 -7.02 14.44
CA THR A 109 19.09 -5.93 14.00
C THR A 109 18.68 -5.41 12.63
N ARG A 110 18.35 -6.31 11.69
CA ARG A 110 17.87 -5.94 10.36
C ARG A 110 16.57 -5.13 10.43
N ALA A 111 15.66 -5.47 11.34
CA ALA A 111 14.41 -4.74 11.51
C ALA A 111 14.60 -3.28 11.94
N LEU A 112 15.74 -2.94 12.58
CA LEU A 112 16.04 -1.56 12.96
C LEU A 112 16.38 -0.66 11.76
N PHE A 113 16.85 -1.24 10.65
CA PHE A 113 17.13 -0.52 9.40
C PHE A 113 15.88 -0.36 8.52
N SER A 114 14.77 0.10 9.10
CA SER A 114 13.53 0.42 8.38
C SER A 114 13.41 1.94 8.18
N ALA A 115 12.89 2.38 7.03
CA ALA A 115 12.61 3.80 6.78
C ALA A 115 11.66 4.41 7.83
N PHE A 116 10.75 3.61 8.38
CA PHE A 116 9.86 4.02 9.48
C PHE A 116 10.62 4.39 10.76
N ASN A 117 11.81 3.84 11.00
CA ASN A 117 12.62 4.21 12.16
C ASN A 117 13.40 5.51 11.96
N LEU A 118 13.51 5.97 10.71
CA LEU A 118 14.28 7.16 10.33
C LEU A 118 13.42 8.44 10.41
N LEU A 119 12.15 8.36 9.97
CA LEU A 119 11.20 9.47 9.94
C LEU A 119 10.99 10.17 11.30
N PRO A 120 10.73 9.46 12.43
CA PRO A 120 10.51 10.11 13.73
C PRO A 120 11.75 10.88 14.19
N LEU A 121 12.95 10.43 13.81
CA LEU A 121 14.18 11.09 14.20
C LEU A 121 14.26 12.48 13.58
N PHE A 122 14.08 12.56 12.27
CA PHE A 122 14.15 13.83 11.56
C PHE A 122 12.99 14.77 11.86
N LEU A 123 11.84 14.21 12.25
CA LEU A 123 10.67 15.00 12.62
C LEU A 123 10.79 15.61 14.03
N PHE A 124 11.20 14.83 15.04
CA PHE A 124 11.14 15.29 16.43
C PHE A 124 12.48 15.77 17.01
N LEU A 125 13.64 15.20 16.60
CA LEU A 125 14.92 15.62 17.18
C LEU A 125 15.23 17.11 16.98
N PRO A 126 14.97 17.73 15.81
CA PRO A 126 15.24 19.16 15.64
C PRO A 126 14.49 20.01 16.67
N PHE A 127 13.20 19.75 16.89
CA PHE A 127 12.39 20.45 17.88
C PHE A 127 12.90 20.21 19.32
N CYS A 128 13.31 18.99 19.66
CA CYS A 128 13.92 18.73 20.96
C CYS A 128 15.24 19.50 21.16
N ALA A 129 16.03 19.64 20.10
CA ALA A 129 17.32 20.33 20.14
C ALA A 129 17.19 21.87 20.13
N THR A 130 16.10 22.42 19.57
CA THR A 130 15.85 23.86 19.52
C THR A 130 14.91 24.32 20.63
N ALA A 131 13.63 23.96 20.57
CA ALA A 131 12.59 24.49 21.44
C ALA A 131 12.61 23.90 22.86
N ILE A 132 12.81 22.59 23.01
CA ILE A 132 12.87 21.97 24.34
C ILE A 132 14.15 22.41 25.07
N TYR A 133 15.29 22.42 24.38
CA TYR A 133 16.56 22.84 24.98
C TYR A 133 16.66 24.35 25.26
N SER A 134 15.94 25.20 24.51
CA SER A 134 15.95 26.64 24.79
C SER A 134 15.16 27.00 26.05
N VAL A 135 14.13 26.23 26.39
CA VAL A 135 13.24 26.48 27.53
C VAL A 135 13.59 25.61 28.75
N TYR A 136 14.01 24.37 28.54
CA TYR A 136 14.40 23.42 29.57
C TYR A 136 15.90 23.12 29.52
N ASP A 137 16.42 22.38 30.50
CA ASP A 137 17.82 22.02 30.56
C ASP A 137 18.20 20.89 29.59
N PHE A 138 19.50 20.71 29.36
CA PHE A 138 20.05 19.69 28.46
C PHE A 138 19.58 18.28 28.80
N PHE A 139 19.45 17.94 30.08
CA PHE A 139 19.06 16.59 30.49
C PHE A 139 17.60 16.30 30.13
N THR A 140 16.70 17.27 30.30
CA THR A 140 15.31 17.16 29.85
C THR A 140 15.23 16.95 28.34
N ALA A 141 15.90 17.78 27.54
CA ALA A 141 15.94 17.62 26.09
C ALA A 141 16.48 16.24 25.66
N LEU A 142 17.54 15.75 26.32
CA LEU A 142 18.10 14.43 26.08
C LEU A 142 17.08 13.31 26.40
N MET A 143 16.33 13.44 27.49
CA MET A 143 15.32 12.44 27.89
C MET A 143 14.13 12.40 26.93
N TYR A 144 13.76 13.53 26.32
CA TYR A 144 12.81 13.54 25.20
C TYR A 144 13.34 12.73 24.02
N VAL A 145 14.60 12.95 23.61
CA VAL A 145 15.24 12.19 22.52
C VAL A 145 15.29 10.69 22.84
N VAL A 146 15.67 10.32 24.07
CA VAL A 146 15.68 8.92 24.54
C VAL A 146 14.28 8.31 24.49
N SER A 147 13.25 9.07 24.89
CA SER A 147 11.85 8.62 24.86
C SER A 147 11.38 8.35 23.43
N ILE A 148 11.66 9.27 22.49
CA ILE A 148 11.30 9.14 21.07
C ILE A 148 12.04 7.97 20.41
N LEU A 149 13.34 7.81 20.69
CA LEU A 149 14.13 6.66 20.22
C LEU A 149 13.55 5.34 20.74
N SER A 150 13.20 5.30 22.02
CA SER A 150 12.65 4.13 22.67
C SER A 150 11.28 3.77 22.12
N LEU A 151 10.40 4.75 21.90
CA LEU A 151 9.10 4.54 21.24
C LEU A 151 9.26 4.03 19.81
N THR A 152 10.24 4.54 19.06
CA THR A 152 10.56 4.05 17.71
C THR A 152 10.95 2.57 17.72
N VAL A 153 11.82 2.18 18.65
CA VAL A 153 12.23 0.78 18.83
C VAL A 153 11.06 -0.08 19.30
N PHE A 154 10.23 0.43 20.23
CA PHE A 154 9.05 -0.25 20.73
C PHE A 154 8.07 -0.55 19.59
N ASN A 155 7.67 0.47 18.83
CA ASN A 155 6.75 0.33 17.70
C ASN A 155 7.25 -0.65 16.65
N ASN A 156 8.54 -0.58 16.33
CA ASN A 156 9.16 -1.48 15.36
C ASN A 156 8.99 -2.95 15.77
N TYR A 157 9.33 -3.31 17.01
CA TYR A 157 9.22 -4.69 17.46
C TYR A 157 7.78 -5.11 17.77
N ALA A 158 6.96 -4.21 18.30
CA ALA A 158 5.54 -4.46 18.56
C ALA A 158 4.79 -4.80 17.27
N ALA A 159 4.98 -3.98 16.22
CA ALA A 159 4.35 -4.20 14.93
C ALA A 159 4.78 -5.53 14.31
N LEU A 160 6.08 -5.87 14.35
CA LEU A 160 6.58 -7.15 13.85
C LEU A 160 6.04 -8.35 14.64
N TYR A 161 5.95 -8.23 15.97
CA TYR A 161 5.42 -9.27 16.84
C TYR A 161 3.94 -9.55 16.55
N ILE A 162 3.11 -8.49 16.53
CA ILE A 162 1.67 -8.59 16.27
C ILE A 162 1.42 -9.09 14.85
N LYS A 163 2.20 -8.63 13.86
CA LYS A 163 2.09 -9.09 12.47
C LYS A 163 2.39 -10.58 12.35
N ARG A 164 3.39 -11.12 13.06
CA ARG A 164 3.68 -12.57 13.07
C ARG A 164 2.57 -13.37 13.73
N LYS A 165 2.09 -12.94 14.90
CA LYS A 165 0.95 -13.55 15.60
C LYS A 165 -0.30 -13.59 14.73
N SER A 166 -0.57 -12.50 14.00
CA SER A 166 -1.73 -12.38 13.10
C SER A 166 -1.69 -13.33 11.90
N ILE A 167 -0.48 -13.71 11.45
CA ILE A 167 -0.32 -14.72 10.38
C ILE A 167 -0.65 -16.12 10.89
N GLN A 168 -0.21 -16.46 12.11
CA GLN A 168 -0.48 -17.76 12.72
C GLN A 168 -1.93 -17.91 13.20
N ASN A 169 -2.56 -16.82 13.64
CA ASN A 169 -3.94 -16.83 14.10
C ASN A 169 -4.74 -15.71 13.43
N LEU A 170 -5.49 -16.09 12.40
CA LEU A 170 -6.34 -15.18 11.61
C LEU A 170 -7.40 -14.46 12.44
N LYS A 171 -7.79 -14.98 13.64
CA LYS A 171 -8.74 -14.32 14.54
C LYS A 171 -8.20 -13.05 15.20
N ILE A 172 -6.87 -12.86 15.21
CA ILE A 172 -6.24 -11.66 15.78
C ILE A 172 -6.48 -10.44 14.89
N VAL A 173 -6.60 -10.63 13.57
CA VAL A 173 -6.81 -9.53 12.61
C VAL A 173 -8.12 -8.77 12.86
N PRO A 174 -9.31 -9.41 12.93
CA PRO A 174 -10.55 -8.70 13.22
C PRO A 174 -10.58 -8.10 14.62
N LEU A 175 -9.93 -8.73 15.61
CA LEU A 175 -9.83 -8.20 16.98
C LEU A 175 -9.03 -6.89 17.02
N VAL A 176 -7.85 -6.86 16.38
CA VAL A 176 -7.03 -5.65 16.29
C VAL A 176 -7.77 -4.57 15.52
N LEU A 177 -8.44 -4.91 14.41
CA LEU A 177 -9.21 -3.97 13.62
C LEU A 177 -10.38 -3.37 14.43
N LEU A 178 -11.11 -4.20 15.17
CA LEU A 178 -12.22 -3.77 16.03
C LEU A 178 -11.72 -2.87 17.15
N LEU A 179 -10.56 -3.18 17.74
CA LEU A 179 -9.96 -2.35 18.77
C LEU A 179 -9.53 -0.98 18.23
N ILE A 180 -8.98 -0.92 17.01
CA ILE A 180 -8.64 0.35 16.34
C ILE A 180 -9.90 1.18 16.05
N ILE A 181 -10.96 0.53 15.54
CA ILE A 181 -12.24 1.21 15.26
C ILE A 181 -12.85 1.72 16.57
N ALA A 182 -12.86 0.92 17.63
CA ALA A 182 -13.37 1.32 18.93
C ALA A 182 -12.60 2.51 19.51
N LEU A 183 -11.26 2.49 19.47
CA LEU A 183 -10.43 3.62 19.91
C LEU A 183 -10.67 4.87 19.06
N GLY A 184 -10.80 4.72 17.74
CA GLY A 184 -11.10 5.84 16.83
C GLY A 184 -12.48 6.45 17.09
N LEU A 185 -13.49 5.62 17.40
CA LEU A 185 -14.82 6.09 17.78
C LEU A 185 -14.80 6.79 19.15
N MET A 186 -14.06 6.26 20.12
CA MET A 186 -13.93 6.89 21.45
C MET A 186 -13.25 8.27 21.36
N GLU A 187 -12.25 8.41 20.50
CA GLU A 187 -11.63 9.71 20.18
C GLU A 187 -12.64 10.65 19.49
N TYR A 188 -13.40 10.14 18.51
CA TYR A 188 -14.40 10.93 17.79
C TYR A 188 -15.52 11.46 18.70
N PHE A 189 -16.02 10.62 19.61
CA PHE A 189 -17.02 11.00 20.61
C PHE A 189 -16.43 11.79 21.80
N LYS A 190 -15.13 12.12 21.77
CA LYS A 190 -14.42 12.86 22.83
C LYS A 190 -14.51 12.21 24.22
N VAL A 191 -14.70 10.88 24.27
CA VAL A 191 -14.71 10.11 25.52
C VAL A 191 -13.29 10.02 26.10
N PHE A 192 -12.29 10.09 25.22
CA PHE A 192 -10.86 10.03 25.52
C PHE A 192 -10.09 10.79 24.45
N SER A 193 -8.94 11.39 24.78
CA SER A 193 -8.02 11.92 23.76
C SER A 193 -6.61 11.36 23.91
N ILE A 194 -6.11 10.74 22.84
CA ILE A 194 -4.72 10.29 22.73
C ILE A 194 -3.76 11.48 22.92
N ALA A 195 -4.13 12.66 22.41
CA ALA A 195 -3.32 13.86 22.54
C ALA A 195 -3.22 14.33 23.99
N GLU A 196 -4.30 14.25 24.76
CA GLU A 196 -4.28 14.64 26.17
C GLU A 196 -3.43 13.69 27.02
N ILE A 197 -3.54 12.38 26.79
CA ILE A 197 -2.67 11.38 27.45
C ILE A 197 -1.21 11.59 27.07
N SER A 198 -0.94 11.82 25.78
CA SER A 198 0.40 12.10 25.30
C SER A 198 0.97 13.34 26.00
N ASN A 199 0.17 14.41 26.12
CA ASN A 199 0.57 15.60 26.84
C ASN A 199 0.91 15.31 28.30
N GLN A 200 0.05 14.58 29.01
CA GLN A 200 0.27 14.24 30.42
C GLN A 200 1.56 13.43 30.62
N VAL A 201 1.80 12.42 29.77
CA VAL A 201 2.98 11.56 29.86
C VAL A 201 4.28 12.34 29.60
N PHE A 202 4.33 13.17 28.56
CA PHE A 202 5.54 13.95 28.24
C PHE A 202 5.71 15.17 29.14
N SER A 203 4.63 15.76 29.66
CA SER A 203 4.71 16.74 30.75
C SER A 203 5.33 16.12 32.00
N TRP A 204 5.03 14.85 32.30
CA TRP A 204 5.68 14.14 33.41
C TRP A 204 7.18 13.91 33.17
N VAL A 205 7.60 13.64 31.93
CA VAL A 205 9.03 13.61 31.54
C VAL A 205 9.68 14.98 31.67
N THR A 206 8.93 16.06 31.44
CA THR A 206 9.44 17.42 31.61
C THR A 206 9.74 17.73 33.08
N ILE A 207 8.85 17.33 33.98
CA ILE A 207 9.00 17.55 35.43
C ILE A 207 10.02 16.57 36.03
N TYR A 208 10.01 15.32 35.58
CA TYR A 208 10.93 14.27 36.02
C TYR A 208 11.62 13.63 34.80
N PRO A 209 12.72 14.21 34.30
CA PRO A 209 13.39 13.73 33.08
C PRO A 209 13.76 12.24 33.10
N SER A 210 14.12 11.70 34.26
CA SER A 210 14.43 10.27 34.42
C SER A 210 13.25 9.34 34.06
N ALA A 211 12.00 9.83 34.07
CA ALA A 211 10.84 9.08 33.61
C ALA A 211 10.95 8.67 32.13
N GLY A 212 11.77 9.35 31.32
CA GLY A 212 12.05 8.96 29.94
C GLY A 212 12.61 7.54 29.79
N PHE A 213 13.33 7.03 30.80
CA PHE A 213 13.80 5.64 30.82
C PHE A 213 12.68 4.61 30.92
N GLY A 214 11.47 5.01 31.34
CA GLY A 214 10.28 4.15 31.30
C GLY A 214 9.98 3.65 29.89
N PHE A 215 10.12 4.51 28.88
CA PHE A 215 9.98 4.10 27.47
C PHE A 215 11.08 3.13 27.05
N THR A 216 12.32 3.33 27.52
CA THR A 216 13.43 2.41 27.26
C THR A 216 13.13 1.02 27.82
N LEU A 217 12.56 0.93 29.02
CA LEU A 217 12.15 -0.33 29.62
C LEU A 217 11.06 -1.03 28.80
N LEU A 218 10.06 -0.29 28.30
CA LEU A 218 9.05 -0.82 27.39
C LEU A 218 9.67 -1.35 26.09
N ALA A 219 10.60 -0.60 25.49
CA ALA A 219 11.30 -0.98 24.27
C ALA A 219 12.12 -2.28 24.45
N ILE A 220 12.83 -2.41 25.57
CA ILE A 220 13.56 -3.63 25.94
C ILE A 220 12.59 -4.81 26.15
N SER A 221 11.47 -4.56 26.84
CA SER A 221 10.46 -5.59 27.13
C SER A 221 9.90 -6.20 25.85
N ILE A 222 9.48 -5.37 24.90
CA ILE A 222 8.95 -5.86 23.62
C ILE A 222 10.03 -6.50 22.75
N TYR A 223 11.27 -6.01 22.79
CA TYR A 223 12.41 -6.65 22.12
C TYR A 223 12.61 -8.08 22.64
N VAL A 224 12.59 -8.27 23.97
CA VAL A 224 12.74 -9.59 24.58
C VAL A 224 11.57 -10.51 24.22
N LEU A 225 10.33 -10.01 24.25
CA LEU A 225 9.15 -10.78 23.84
C LEU A 225 9.24 -11.24 22.39
N ASN A 226 9.59 -10.32 21.47
CA ASN A 226 9.78 -10.63 20.06
C ASN A 226 10.94 -11.62 19.82
N ALA A 227 12.07 -11.45 20.52
CA ALA A 227 13.22 -12.35 20.41
C ALA A 227 12.90 -13.77 20.92
N ARG A 228 12.18 -13.89 22.05
CA ARG A 228 11.72 -15.19 22.58
C ARG A 228 10.77 -15.87 21.60
N TYR A 229 9.80 -15.13 21.08
CA TYR A 229 8.85 -15.64 20.10
C TYR A 229 9.56 -16.15 18.84
N LEU A 230 10.49 -15.38 18.29
CA LEU A 230 11.34 -15.78 17.17
C LEU A 230 12.12 -17.06 17.47
N ARG A 231 12.78 -17.14 18.62
CA ARG A 231 13.59 -18.33 18.98
C ARG A 231 12.74 -19.60 19.01
N ASN A 232 11.49 -19.49 19.44
CA ASN A 232 10.57 -20.61 19.60
C ASN A 232 9.84 -20.99 18.30
N ASN A 233 9.71 -20.08 17.32
CA ASN A 233 8.88 -20.28 16.11
C ASN A 233 9.67 -20.18 14.78
N LEU A 234 11.01 -20.27 14.83
CA LEU A 234 11.85 -20.18 13.63
C LEU A 234 12.24 -21.58 13.14
N TYR A 235 11.25 -22.36 12.71
CA TYR A 235 11.45 -23.65 12.05
C TYR A 235 11.08 -23.57 10.57
N ALA A 236 11.84 -24.27 9.71
CA ALA A 236 11.55 -24.33 8.28
C ALA A 236 10.14 -24.91 8.02
N GLU A 237 9.73 -25.88 8.83
CA GLU A 237 8.42 -26.54 8.77
C GLU A 237 7.26 -25.64 9.21
N GLU A 238 7.45 -24.71 10.16
CA GLU A 238 6.40 -23.74 10.52
C GLU A 238 6.28 -22.62 9.48
N LEU A 239 7.38 -22.31 8.77
CA LEU A 239 7.38 -21.39 7.65
C LEU A 239 6.76 -22.03 6.39
N SER A 240 6.87 -23.36 6.21
CA SER A 240 6.28 -24.10 5.07
C SER A 240 4.86 -24.63 5.32
N LYS A 241 4.50 -25.00 6.56
CA LYS A 241 3.17 -25.55 6.92
C LYS A 241 2.00 -24.60 6.65
N ASN A 242 2.24 -23.31 6.47
CA ASN A 242 1.19 -22.37 6.11
C ASN A 242 0.72 -22.48 4.64
N GLU A 243 1.30 -23.38 3.85
CA GLU A 243 0.73 -23.86 2.57
C GLU A 243 -0.25 -25.02 2.78
N GLU A 244 -1.00 -25.06 3.89
CA GLU A 244 -2.18 -25.92 3.96
C GLU A 244 -3.06 -25.62 2.73
N LYS A 245 -3.36 -26.68 1.96
CA LYS A 245 -4.27 -26.65 0.82
C LYS A 245 -5.62 -26.17 1.31
N LYS A 246 -5.84 -24.85 1.29
CA LYS A 246 -7.16 -24.27 1.48
C LYS A 246 -8.08 -24.93 0.46
N THR A 247 -9.14 -25.54 0.97
CA THR A 247 -10.23 -26.09 0.17
C THR A 247 -10.63 -25.07 -0.88
N SER A 248 -10.71 -25.53 -2.13
CA SER A 248 -11.12 -24.72 -3.26
C SER A 248 -12.54 -24.21 -3.02
N THR A 249 -12.70 -22.96 -2.60
CA THR A 249 -14.02 -22.33 -2.58
C THR A 249 -14.47 -22.18 -4.02
N ASP A 250 -15.50 -22.91 -4.40
CA ASP A 250 -16.11 -22.77 -5.71
C ASP A 250 -17.09 -21.60 -5.71
N TYR A 251 -17.25 -20.97 -6.88
CA TYR A 251 -18.04 -19.77 -7.08
C TYR A 251 -19.16 -20.06 -8.08
N PRO A 252 -20.30 -20.65 -7.64
CA PRO A 252 -21.36 -21.12 -8.55
C PRO A 252 -21.90 -20.02 -9.48
N PHE A 253 -21.85 -18.76 -9.05
CA PHE A 253 -22.31 -17.63 -9.86
C PHE A 253 -21.47 -17.40 -11.13
N LEU A 254 -20.26 -17.95 -11.21
CA LEU A 254 -19.38 -17.82 -12.37
C LEU A 254 -19.62 -18.91 -13.42
N ASP A 255 -20.26 -20.02 -13.06
CA ASP A 255 -20.47 -21.17 -13.96
C ASP A 255 -21.28 -20.79 -15.21
N ARG A 256 -22.15 -19.78 -15.11
CA ARG A 256 -22.92 -19.21 -16.24
C ARG A 256 -22.06 -18.61 -17.36
N PHE A 257 -20.77 -18.33 -17.09
CA PHE A 257 -19.84 -17.77 -18.06
C PHE A 257 -18.92 -18.83 -18.70
N GLY A 258 -19.19 -20.13 -18.49
CA GLY A 258 -18.42 -21.23 -19.07
C GLY A 258 -16.93 -21.19 -18.73
N GLU A 259 -16.07 -21.48 -19.70
CA GLU A 259 -14.60 -21.47 -19.50
C GLU A 259 -14.08 -20.12 -18.98
N VAL A 260 -14.66 -19.01 -19.45
CA VAL A 260 -14.31 -17.66 -18.99
C VAL A 260 -14.60 -17.51 -17.48
N GLY A 261 -15.74 -18.02 -17.03
CA GLY A 261 -16.12 -18.06 -15.62
C GLY A 261 -15.15 -18.86 -14.77
N THR A 262 -14.75 -20.03 -15.24
CA THR A 262 -13.74 -20.89 -14.59
C THR A 262 -12.41 -20.15 -14.44
N LEU A 263 -11.97 -19.43 -15.48
CA LEU A 263 -10.74 -18.64 -15.45
C LEU A 263 -10.84 -17.45 -14.48
N VAL A 264 -12.01 -16.80 -14.37
CA VAL A 264 -12.26 -15.77 -13.35
C VAL A 264 -12.19 -16.37 -11.94
N ALA A 265 -12.79 -17.55 -11.73
CA ALA A 265 -12.76 -18.23 -10.44
C ALA A 265 -11.32 -18.57 -10.01
N LEU A 266 -10.49 -19.05 -10.95
CA LEU A 266 -9.06 -19.28 -10.72
C LEU A 266 -8.31 -17.99 -10.36
N GLU A 267 -8.66 -16.88 -11.01
CA GLU A 267 -8.05 -15.58 -10.71
C GLU A 267 -8.44 -15.08 -9.31
N LEU A 268 -9.70 -15.20 -8.93
CA LEU A 268 -10.17 -14.87 -7.57
C LEU A 268 -9.46 -15.73 -6.52
N LYS A 269 -9.29 -17.04 -6.79
CA LYS A 269 -8.52 -17.94 -5.93
C LYS A 269 -7.06 -17.48 -5.81
N LEU A 270 -6.42 -17.05 -6.91
CA LEU A 270 -5.07 -16.49 -6.90
C LEU A 270 -4.97 -15.21 -6.07
N ILE A 271 -5.94 -14.30 -6.21
CA ILE A 271 -6.02 -13.06 -5.46
C ILE A 271 -6.12 -13.35 -3.95
N LEU A 272 -7.05 -14.21 -3.54
CA LEU A 272 -7.30 -14.48 -2.13
C LEU A 272 -6.20 -15.31 -1.47
N ARG A 273 -5.53 -16.19 -2.24
CA ARG A 273 -4.43 -17.04 -1.76
C ARG A 273 -3.15 -16.27 -1.49
N ASN A 274 -2.79 -15.32 -2.36
CA ASN A 274 -1.50 -14.64 -2.26
C ASN A 274 -1.60 -13.29 -1.54
N LYS A 275 -0.72 -13.06 -0.56
CA LYS A 275 -0.72 -11.82 0.24
C LYS A 275 -0.57 -10.57 -0.64
N ARG A 276 0.27 -10.63 -1.67
CA ARG A 276 0.59 -9.51 -2.55
C ARG A 276 -0.62 -9.03 -3.36
N SER A 277 -1.29 -9.94 -4.08
CA SER A 277 -2.48 -9.62 -4.88
C SER A 277 -3.67 -9.25 -4.00
N ARG A 278 -3.87 -9.95 -2.88
CA ARG A 278 -4.90 -9.59 -1.89
C ARG A 278 -4.71 -8.16 -1.39
N SER A 279 -3.49 -7.80 -1.01
CA SER A 279 -3.16 -6.45 -0.53
C SER A 279 -3.51 -5.38 -1.58
N VAL A 280 -3.21 -5.61 -2.86
CA VAL A 280 -3.57 -4.68 -3.95
C VAL A 280 -5.07 -4.46 -4.04
N ILE A 281 -5.88 -5.52 -3.99
CA ILE A 281 -7.34 -5.40 -4.05
C ILE A 281 -7.91 -4.77 -2.77
N THR A 282 -7.40 -5.14 -1.59
CA THR A 282 -7.80 -4.51 -0.32
C THR A 282 -7.46 -3.01 -0.30
N MET A 283 -6.27 -2.63 -0.78
CA MET A 283 -5.90 -1.22 -0.91
C MET A 283 -6.82 -0.50 -1.90
N SER A 284 -7.20 -1.18 -3.00
CA SER A 284 -8.16 -0.63 -3.96
C SER A 284 -9.51 -0.27 -3.32
N MET A 285 -9.97 -1.04 -2.32
CA MET A 285 -11.16 -0.67 -1.54
C MET A 285 -10.94 0.53 -0.62
N LEU A 286 -9.77 0.63 0.05
CA LEU A 286 -9.46 1.78 0.91
C LEU A 286 -9.43 3.09 0.12
N PHE A 287 -9.01 3.04 -1.14
CA PHE A 287 -9.02 4.20 -2.02
C PHE A 287 -10.43 4.70 -2.38
N LEU A 288 -11.51 3.98 -2.06
CA LEU A 288 -12.87 4.55 -2.11
C LEU A 288 -13.05 5.72 -1.15
N PHE A 289 -12.26 5.82 -0.09
CA PHE A 289 -12.29 6.95 0.83
C PHE A 289 -11.64 8.21 0.26
N TYR A 290 -10.99 8.15 -0.90
CA TYR A 290 -10.46 9.35 -1.56
C TYR A 290 -11.55 10.35 -1.94
N GLY A 291 -12.81 9.91 -2.08
CA GLY A 291 -13.94 10.82 -2.26
C GLY A 291 -13.99 11.90 -1.19
N PHE A 292 -13.63 11.61 0.07
CA PHE A 292 -13.58 12.63 1.14
C PHE A 292 -12.53 13.72 0.94
N LEU A 293 -11.47 13.46 0.18
CA LEU A 293 -10.42 14.44 -0.12
C LEU A 293 -10.77 15.32 -1.33
N PHE A 294 -11.45 14.73 -2.32
CA PHE A 294 -11.67 15.35 -3.64
C PHE A 294 -13.09 15.89 -3.83
N TYR A 295 -14.12 15.30 -3.20
CA TYR A 295 -15.49 15.78 -3.29
C TYR A 295 -15.76 16.88 -2.28
N LYS A 296 -15.28 18.08 -2.62
CA LYS A 296 -15.46 19.28 -1.81
C LYS A 296 -16.76 19.97 -2.14
N LYS A 297 -17.44 20.49 -1.11
CA LYS A 297 -18.73 21.19 -1.26
C LYS A 297 -18.60 22.44 -2.14
N GLU A 298 -17.52 23.20 -2.00
CA GLU A 298 -17.29 24.42 -2.77
C GLU A 298 -17.23 24.14 -4.28
N LEU A 299 -16.63 23.00 -4.66
CA LEU A 299 -16.52 22.59 -6.05
C LEU A 299 -17.85 22.06 -6.61
N LEU A 300 -18.71 21.47 -5.77
CA LEU A 300 -20.06 21.01 -6.14
C LEU A 300 -21.01 22.18 -6.37
N ASP A 301 -20.90 23.21 -5.52
CA ASP A 301 -21.70 24.43 -5.59
C ASP A 301 -21.32 25.29 -6.80
N GLN A 302 -20.03 25.30 -7.18
CA GLN A 302 -19.51 26.01 -8.36
C GLN A 302 -19.62 25.20 -9.67
N ASP A 303 -20.23 24.02 -9.66
CA ASP A 303 -20.33 23.12 -10.83
C ASP A 303 -19.01 22.76 -11.51
N ARG A 304 -17.89 22.80 -10.77
CA ARG A 304 -16.54 22.45 -11.24
C ARG A 304 -16.28 20.95 -11.18
N LEU A 305 -17.22 20.19 -11.74
CA LEU A 305 -17.29 18.73 -11.68
C LEU A 305 -16.08 18.05 -12.37
N GLU A 306 -15.49 18.71 -13.36
CA GLU A 306 -14.29 18.24 -14.08
C GLU A 306 -13.09 18.01 -13.15
N THR A 307 -12.95 18.81 -12.08
CA THR A 307 -11.88 18.65 -11.10
C THR A 307 -12.06 17.40 -10.22
N MET A 308 -13.30 16.92 -10.09
CA MET A 308 -13.65 15.71 -9.34
C MET A 308 -13.61 14.44 -10.18
N LEU A 309 -13.54 14.57 -11.51
CA LEU A 309 -13.54 13.44 -12.44
C LEU A 309 -12.36 12.50 -12.16
N PHE A 310 -11.17 13.03 -11.84
CA PHE A 310 -10.02 12.21 -11.47
C PHE A 310 -10.35 11.25 -10.33
N ALA A 311 -10.97 11.75 -9.26
CA ALA A 311 -11.34 10.92 -8.11
C ALA A 311 -12.37 9.87 -8.50
N ALA A 312 -13.35 10.21 -9.33
CA ALA A 312 -14.36 9.26 -9.81
C ALA A 312 -13.74 8.14 -10.67
N ILE A 313 -12.88 8.47 -11.63
CA ILE A 313 -12.16 7.48 -12.46
C ILE A 313 -11.28 6.60 -11.59
N PHE A 314 -10.55 7.20 -10.65
CA PHE A 314 -9.67 6.47 -9.77
C PHE A 314 -10.46 5.51 -8.89
N MET A 315 -11.49 5.97 -8.17
CA MET A 315 -12.27 5.13 -7.26
C MET A 315 -13.00 3.98 -7.97
N THR A 316 -13.65 4.26 -9.09
CA THR A 316 -14.41 3.23 -9.83
C THR A 316 -13.49 2.27 -10.61
N GLY A 317 -12.29 2.69 -10.98
CA GLY A 317 -11.37 1.95 -11.84
C GLY A 317 -10.07 1.47 -11.18
N ASN A 318 -9.86 1.72 -9.89
CA ASN A 318 -8.58 1.49 -9.22
C ASN A 318 -8.08 0.05 -9.36
N SER A 319 -8.98 -0.92 -9.13
CA SER A 319 -8.68 -2.33 -9.29
C SER A 319 -8.22 -2.65 -10.71
N ILE A 320 -8.82 -2.02 -11.72
CA ILE A 320 -8.43 -2.19 -13.13
C ILE A 320 -7.01 -1.67 -13.32
N CYS A 321 -6.75 -0.41 -12.94
CA CYS A 321 -5.45 0.22 -13.13
C CYS A 321 -4.33 -0.51 -12.38
N VAL A 322 -4.52 -0.79 -11.09
CA VAL A 322 -3.45 -1.30 -10.22
C VAL A 322 -3.25 -2.81 -10.35
N TYR A 323 -4.32 -3.59 -10.47
CA TYR A 323 -4.20 -5.04 -10.68
C TYR A 323 -3.94 -5.37 -12.15
N GLY A 324 -4.63 -4.72 -13.08
CA GLY A 324 -4.58 -5.05 -14.50
C GLY A 324 -3.25 -4.77 -15.18
N GLN A 325 -2.50 -3.77 -14.73
CA GLN A 325 -1.15 -3.50 -15.26
C GLN A 325 -0.17 -4.69 -15.06
N PHE A 326 -0.46 -5.58 -14.10
CA PHE A 326 0.33 -6.79 -13.81
C PHE A 326 -0.35 -8.08 -14.24
N MET A 327 -1.37 -8.01 -15.10
CA MET A 327 -2.22 -9.14 -15.48
C MET A 327 -1.48 -10.46 -15.75
N PHE A 328 -0.41 -10.42 -16.55
CA PHE A 328 0.42 -11.60 -16.85
C PHE A 328 1.45 -11.87 -15.73
N GLY A 329 1.96 -10.81 -15.10
CA GLY A 329 2.94 -10.89 -14.01
C GLY A 329 2.41 -11.66 -12.79
N TRP A 330 1.11 -11.58 -12.50
CA TRP A 330 0.48 -12.36 -11.43
C TRP A 330 0.65 -13.87 -11.57
N GLN A 331 0.91 -14.38 -12.77
CA GLN A 331 1.05 -15.80 -13.05
C GLN A 331 2.46 -16.14 -13.59
N SER A 332 3.44 -15.23 -13.44
CA SER A 332 4.75 -15.37 -14.08
C SER A 332 5.49 -16.66 -13.70
N SER A 333 5.27 -17.20 -12.49
CA SER A 333 5.91 -18.45 -12.03
C SER A 333 5.44 -19.69 -12.79
N HIS A 334 4.22 -19.69 -13.33
CA HIS A 334 3.60 -20.81 -14.02
C HIS A 334 3.31 -20.50 -15.49
N PHE A 335 3.79 -19.35 -15.98
CA PHE A 335 3.45 -18.85 -17.31
C PHE A 335 3.89 -19.78 -18.43
N ASP A 336 5.04 -20.43 -18.30
CA ASP A 336 5.49 -21.45 -19.25
C ASP A 336 4.50 -22.61 -19.37
N GLY A 337 3.98 -23.08 -18.23
CA GLY A 337 2.94 -24.12 -18.21
C GLY A 337 1.64 -23.65 -18.86
N LEU A 338 1.25 -22.39 -18.62
CA LEU A 338 0.08 -21.80 -19.28
C LEU A 338 0.26 -21.72 -20.81
N MET A 339 1.47 -21.43 -21.28
CA MET A 339 1.77 -21.33 -22.71
C MET A 339 1.97 -22.68 -23.40
N ALA A 340 2.33 -23.73 -22.65
CA ALA A 340 2.48 -25.10 -23.16
C ALA A 340 1.15 -25.87 -23.20
N ASN A 341 0.20 -25.50 -22.34
CA ASN A 341 -1.12 -26.11 -22.29
C ASN A 341 -2.08 -25.54 -23.35
N LYS A 342 -3.11 -26.31 -23.71
CA LYS A 342 -4.16 -25.92 -24.67
C LYS A 342 -5.18 -24.96 -24.05
N ILE A 343 -4.72 -23.82 -23.53
CA ILE A 343 -5.59 -22.77 -22.98
C ILE A 343 -5.96 -21.80 -24.09
N ASN A 344 -7.25 -21.50 -24.23
CA ASN A 344 -7.70 -20.49 -25.16
C ASN A 344 -7.34 -19.09 -24.64
N ILE A 345 -6.33 -18.45 -25.25
CA ILE A 345 -5.86 -17.11 -24.89
C ILE A 345 -6.96 -16.05 -25.01
N ARG A 346 -7.90 -16.22 -25.95
CA ARG A 346 -9.06 -15.33 -26.08
C ARG A 346 -9.93 -15.41 -24.82
N ASN A 347 -10.20 -16.61 -24.32
CA ASN A 347 -10.97 -16.81 -23.10
C ASN A 347 -10.20 -16.33 -21.86
N PHE A 348 -8.87 -16.51 -21.85
CA PHE A 348 -7.99 -15.98 -20.80
C PHE A 348 -8.04 -14.45 -20.69
N ILE A 349 -7.95 -13.73 -21.81
CA ILE A 349 -8.07 -12.27 -21.82
C ILE A 349 -9.52 -11.84 -21.54
N GLY A 350 -10.51 -12.56 -22.10
CA GLY A 350 -11.93 -12.33 -21.82
C GLY A 350 -12.30 -12.43 -20.34
N ALA A 351 -11.66 -13.36 -19.61
CA ALA A 351 -11.83 -13.48 -18.15
C ALA A 351 -11.39 -12.20 -17.41
N LYS A 352 -10.43 -11.46 -17.95
CA LYS A 352 -9.92 -10.24 -17.33
C LYS A 352 -10.88 -9.08 -17.54
N PHE A 353 -11.50 -8.98 -18.72
CA PHE A 353 -12.63 -8.06 -18.93
C PHE A 353 -13.77 -8.34 -17.94
N LEU A 354 -14.17 -9.61 -17.78
CA LEU A 354 -15.23 -9.98 -16.84
C LEU A 354 -14.84 -9.65 -15.39
N LEU A 355 -13.63 -10.01 -14.95
CA LEU A 355 -13.13 -9.73 -13.61
C LEU A 355 -13.10 -8.22 -13.31
N PHE A 356 -12.59 -7.41 -14.24
CA PHE A 356 -12.51 -5.95 -14.07
C PHE A 356 -13.89 -5.31 -14.07
N THR A 357 -14.82 -5.81 -14.88
CA THR A 357 -16.23 -5.39 -14.83
C THR A 357 -16.84 -5.71 -13.48
N LEU A 358 -16.61 -6.91 -12.91
CA LEU A 358 -17.13 -7.28 -11.60
C LEU A 358 -16.56 -6.40 -10.48
N PHE A 359 -15.24 -6.19 -10.45
CA PHE A 359 -14.63 -5.33 -9.44
C PHE A 359 -15.06 -3.87 -9.57
N SER A 360 -15.08 -3.32 -10.78
CA SER A 360 -15.49 -1.93 -11.00
C SER A 360 -16.98 -1.71 -10.69
N THR A 361 -17.83 -2.68 -11.00
CA THR A 361 -19.24 -2.63 -10.62
C THR A 361 -19.38 -2.62 -9.09
N PHE A 362 -18.66 -3.50 -8.40
CA PHE A 362 -18.69 -3.55 -6.93
C PHE A 362 -18.19 -2.24 -6.29
N THR A 363 -17.05 -1.71 -6.74
CA THR A 363 -16.51 -0.44 -6.21
C THR A 363 -17.42 0.73 -6.51
N THR A 364 -18.06 0.76 -7.69
CA THR A 364 -19.03 1.80 -8.05
C THR A 364 -20.29 1.73 -7.21
N LEU A 365 -20.83 0.53 -6.93
CA LEU A 365 -21.99 0.36 -6.04
C LEU A 365 -21.72 0.94 -4.64
N VAL A 366 -20.51 0.72 -4.11
CA VAL A 366 -20.11 1.33 -2.83
C VAL A 366 -19.90 2.83 -2.98
N ALA A 367 -19.29 3.30 -4.07
CA ALA A 367 -19.09 4.72 -4.34
C ALA A 367 -20.42 5.49 -4.49
N CYS A 368 -21.51 4.83 -4.92
CA CYS A 368 -22.84 5.43 -5.00
C CYS A 368 -23.33 5.98 -3.64
N LEU A 369 -22.77 5.53 -2.51
CA LEU A 369 -23.06 6.10 -1.19
C LEU A 369 -22.68 7.59 -1.10
N TYR A 370 -21.73 8.07 -1.91
CA TYR A 370 -21.45 9.51 -2.02
C TYR A 370 -22.60 10.29 -2.65
N GLY A 371 -23.55 9.63 -3.31
CA GLY A 371 -24.79 10.24 -3.80
C GLY A 371 -25.64 10.87 -2.70
N PHE A 372 -25.49 10.44 -1.43
CA PHE A 372 -26.13 11.11 -0.29
C PHE A 372 -25.61 12.54 -0.06
N ILE A 373 -24.42 12.87 -0.55
CA ILE A 373 -23.86 14.23 -0.49
C ILE A 373 -24.46 15.08 -1.62
N SER A 374 -24.46 14.56 -2.85
CA SER A 374 -25.03 15.24 -4.01
C SER A 374 -25.30 14.25 -5.14
N TRP A 375 -26.45 14.42 -5.82
CA TRP A 375 -26.78 13.63 -7.01
C TRP A 375 -25.79 13.85 -8.16
N LYS A 376 -25.13 15.02 -8.23
CA LYS A 376 -24.11 15.32 -9.26
C LYS A 376 -22.96 14.32 -9.20
N LEU A 377 -22.61 13.82 -8.01
CA LEU A 377 -21.56 12.83 -7.83
C LEU A 377 -21.93 11.48 -8.46
N LEU A 378 -23.20 11.08 -8.42
CA LEU A 378 -23.67 9.84 -9.05
C LEU A 378 -23.46 9.89 -10.57
N LEU A 379 -23.73 11.05 -11.18
CA LEU A 379 -23.54 11.26 -12.62
C LEU A 379 -22.07 11.08 -13.02
N ILE A 380 -21.16 11.75 -12.31
CA ILE A 380 -19.72 11.67 -12.58
C ILE A 380 -19.21 10.23 -12.36
N GLN A 381 -19.63 9.59 -11.27
CA GLN A 381 -19.22 8.21 -10.97
C GLN A 381 -19.72 7.22 -12.00
N PHE A 382 -20.95 7.39 -12.49
CA PHE A 382 -21.50 6.51 -13.52
C PHE A 382 -20.78 6.70 -14.86
N ALA A 383 -20.49 7.95 -15.26
CA ALA A 383 -19.69 8.22 -16.46
C ALA A 383 -18.27 7.63 -16.35
N ALA A 384 -17.64 7.79 -15.19
CA ALA A 384 -16.32 7.22 -14.90
C ALA A 384 -16.33 5.68 -14.88
N TYR A 385 -17.37 5.06 -14.33
CA TYR A 385 -17.58 3.62 -14.34
C TYR A 385 -17.65 3.06 -15.76
N LEU A 386 -18.49 3.66 -16.62
CA LEU A 386 -18.62 3.25 -18.02
C LEU A 386 -17.30 3.40 -18.79
N TYR A 387 -16.57 4.51 -18.56
CA TYR A 387 -15.23 4.69 -19.09
C TYR A 387 -14.29 3.55 -18.64
N ASN A 388 -14.30 3.19 -17.36
CA ASN A 388 -13.39 2.22 -16.76
C ASN A 388 -13.64 0.78 -17.27
N ILE A 389 -14.90 0.33 -17.33
CA ILE A 389 -15.23 -1.01 -17.85
C ILE A 389 -15.04 -1.12 -19.37
N GLY A 390 -15.11 0.01 -20.08
CA GLY A 390 -14.84 0.12 -21.51
C GLY A 390 -13.38 0.49 -21.79
N ILE A 391 -13.16 1.76 -22.15
CA ILE A 391 -11.86 2.31 -22.61
C ILE A 391 -10.73 2.04 -21.60
N GLY A 392 -10.97 2.28 -20.31
CA GLY A 392 -9.95 2.12 -19.26
C GLY A 392 -9.40 0.69 -19.21
N THR A 393 -10.28 -0.31 -19.28
CA THR A 393 -9.89 -1.73 -19.34
C THR A 393 -9.05 -2.02 -20.58
N VAL A 394 -9.44 -1.51 -21.76
CA VAL A 394 -8.68 -1.71 -23.00
C VAL A 394 -7.27 -1.12 -22.90
N ILE A 395 -7.14 0.11 -22.40
CA ILE A 395 -5.85 0.78 -22.20
C ILE A 395 -4.97 -0.06 -21.28
N VAL A 396 -5.48 -0.45 -20.12
CA VAL A 396 -4.71 -1.23 -19.14
C VAL A 396 -4.25 -2.56 -19.72
N LEU A 397 -5.13 -3.30 -20.38
CA LEU A 397 -4.80 -4.59 -20.97
C LEU A 397 -3.76 -4.48 -22.11
N TYR A 398 -3.86 -3.43 -22.93
CA TYR A 398 -2.86 -3.14 -23.96
C TYR A 398 -1.48 -2.84 -23.39
N PHE A 399 -1.39 -2.09 -22.28
CA PHE A 399 -0.10 -1.86 -21.62
C PHE A 399 0.40 -3.10 -20.85
N ALA A 400 -0.51 -3.94 -20.35
CA ALA A 400 -0.15 -5.20 -19.71
C ALA A 400 0.57 -6.17 -20.69
N THR A 401 0.25 -6.17 -21.99
CA THR A 401 1.00 -6.97 -22.99
C THR A 401 2.44 -6.49 -23.19
N ARG A 402 2.80 -5.30 -22.66
CA ARG A 402 4.15 -4.71 -22.71
C ARG A 402 4.88 -4.82 -21.37
N ASN A 403 4.34 -5.60 -20.44
CA ASN A 403 5.00 -5.91 -19.19
C ASN A 403 5.71 -7.28 -19.31
N TYR A 404 7.04 -7.27 -19.26
CA TYR A 404 7.86 -8.47 -19.36
C TYR A 404 8.57 -8.82 -18.04
N LYS A 405 8.25 -8.12 -16.94
CA LYS A 405 8.93 -8.31 -15.66
C LYS A 405 8.21 -9.35 -14.80
N SER A 406 8.95 -10.39 -14.41
CA SER A 406 8.43 -11.42 -13.48
C SER A 406 8.12 -10.84 -12.10
N MET A 407 7.19 -11.49 -11.40
CA MET A 407 6.78 -11.15 -10.05
C MET A 407 6.77 -12.38 -9.17
N ASP A 408 7.39 -12.25 -8.00
CA ASP A 408 7.27 -13.22 -6.94
C ASP A 408 6.07 -12.86 -6.06
N LEU A 409 5.10 -13.77 -5.96
CA LEU A 409 3.88 -13.62 -5.15
C LEU A 409 4.11 -13.95 -3.68
N SER A 410 5.20 -14.66 -3.36
CA SER A 410 5.56 -15.02 -1.98
C SER A 410 6.10 -13.82 -1.18
N LYS A 411 6.55 -12.77 -1.89
CA LYS A 411 7.04 -11.52 -1.29
C LYS A 411 5.91 -10.55 -0.97
N GLY A 412 6.11 -9.72 0.05
CA GLY A 412 5.19 -8.65 0.43
C GLY A 412 4.96 -7.63 -0.70
N SER A 413 3.85 -6.88 -0.62
CA SER A 413 3.47 -5.88 -1.62
C SER A 413 4.14 -4.51 -1.41
N THR A 414 4.61 -4.21 -0.21
CA THR A 414 4.97 -2.85 0.16
C THR A 414 6.37 -2.49 -0.27
N PHE A 415 6.53 -1.38 -0.99
CA PHE A 415 7.79 -0.97 -1.64
C PHE A 415 8.40 -2.06 -2.53
N ASN A 416 7.58 -3.02 -2.96
CA ASN A 416 7.98 -4.09 -3.85
C ASN A 416 7.69 -3.69 -5.30
N PHE A 417 8.67 -3.02 -5.91
CA PHE A 417 8.63 -2.60 -7.32
C PHE A 417 8.94 -3.74 -8.31
N GLN A 418 8.98 -5.01 -7.87
CA GLN A 418 9.07 -6.14 -8.80
C GLN A 418 7.90 -6.14 -9.76
N GLY A 419 8.15 -6.47 -11.03
CA GLY A 419 7.12 -6.39 -12.06
C GLY A 419 6.88 -4.99 -12.60
N VAL A 420 7.36 -3.92 -11.94
CA VAL A 420 7.22 -2.54 -12.41
C VAL A 420 8.29 -2.27 -13.47
N GLY A 421 7.86 -2.10 -14.71
CA GLY A 421 8.65 -1.64 -15.84
C GLY A 421 8.22 -0.24 -16.30
N ALA A 422 8.76 0.18 -17.44
CA ALA A 422 8.44 1.48 -18.05
C ALA A 422 6.97 1.56 -18.50
N SER A 423 6.36 0.44 -18.93
CA SER A 423 4.98 0.42 -19.40
C SER A 423 3.96 0.79 -18.31
N GLN A 424 4.26 0.49 -17.04
CA GLN A 424 3.41 0.87 -15.90
C GLN A 424 3.50 2.35 -15.57
N TRP A 425 4.71 2.93 -15.61
CA TRP A 425 4.89 4.37 -15.43
C TRP A 425 4.17 5.16 -16.53
N VAL A 426 4.23 4.66 -17.77
CA VAL A 426 3.56 5.30 -18.90
C VAL A 426 2.04 5.10 -18.83
N LEU A 427 1.54 3.94 -18.39
CA LEU A 427 0.10 3.60 -18.36
C LEU A 427 -0.77 4.64 -17.66
N GLY A 428 -0.28 5.26 -16.58
CA GLY A 428 -1.04 6.26 -15.84
C GLY A 428 -1.46 7.44 -16.71
N LEU A 429 -0.61 7.88 -17.65
CA LEU A 429 -0.89 9.01 -18.54
C LEU A 429 -2.10 8.76 -19.44
N PRO A 430 -2.14 7.77 -20.36
CA PRO A 430 -3.30 7.54 -21.20
C PRO A 430 -4.53 7.15 -20.38
N TYR A 431 -4.37 6.45 -19.26
CA TYR A 431 -5.50 6.03 -18.43
C TYR A 431 -6.21 7.21 -17.74
N PHE A 432 -5.46 8.15 -17.16
CA PHE A 432 -6.05 9.30 -16.46
C PHE A 432 -6.31 10.50 -17.38
N LEU A 433 -5.55 10.67 -18.47
CA LEU A 433 -5.72 11.82 -19.38
C LEU A 433 -6.80 11.59 -20.43
N SER A 434 -7.01 10.36 -20.93
CA SER A 434 -7.99 10.14 -22.01
C SER A 434 -9.42 10.56 -21.66
N PRO A 435 -9.91 10.44 -20.41
CA PRO A 435 -11.21 11.01 -20.03
C PRO A 435 -11.29 12.52 -20.17
N TYR A 436 -10.20 13.23 -19.86
CA TYR A 436 -10.13 14.69 -20.01
C TYR A 436 -10.08 15.09 -21.48
N VAL A 437 -9.42 14.31 -22.34
CA VAL A 437 -9.44 14.57 -23.79
C VAL A 437 -10.88 14.53 -24.34
N ILE A 438 -11.73 13.65 -23.80
CA ILE A 438 -13.14 13.54 -24.19
C ILE A 438 -13.98 14.65 -23.55
N LEU A 439 -13.74 14.96 -22.27
CA LEU A 439 -14.58 15.89 -21.51
C LEU A 439 -14.28 17.37 -21.76
N LEU A 440 -13.00 17.75 -21.84
CA LEU A 440 -12.57 19.16 -21.87
C LEU A 440 -13.16 19.97 -23.03
N PRO A 441 -13.29 19.46 -24.27
CA PRO A 441 -13.90 20.23 -25.36
C PRO A 441 -15.32 20.71 -25.03
N PHE A 442 -16.12 19.88 -24.35
CA PHE A 442 -17.48 20.24 -23.92
C PHE A 442 -17.47 21.17 -22.72
N SER A 443 -16.59 20.92 -21.75
CA SER A 443 -16.45 21.75 -20.55
C SER A 443 -16.02 23.18 -20.88
N LEU A 444 -15.05 23.34 -21.79
CA LEU A 444 -14.57 24.65 -22.25
C LEU A 444 -15.62 25.41 -23.08
N SER A 445 -16.55 24.68 -23.70
CA SER A 445 -17.68 25.25 -24.44
C SER A 445 -18.88 25.62 -23.54
N GLY A 446 -18.75 25.50 -22.21
CA GLY A 446 -19.80 25.83 -21.24
C GLY A 446 -20.82 24.71 -20.99
N PHE A 447 -20.58 23.50 -21.49
CA PHE A 447 -21.51 22.37 -21.42
C PHE A 447 -20.90 21.14 -20.69
N PRO A 448 -20.55 21.25 -19.39
CA PRO A 448 -19.85 20.19 -18.67
C PRO A 448 -20.64 18.87 -18.59
N TYR A 449 -21.97 18.93 -18.43
CA TYR A 449 -22.84 17.75 -18.39
C TYR A 449 -22.80 16.94 -19.69
N TRP A 450 -22.74 17.62 -20.84
CA TRP A 450 -22.58 16.94 -22.14
C TRP A 450 -21.22 16.26 -22.27
N GLY A 451 -20.18 16.81 -21.63
CA GLY A 451 -18.87 16.15 -21.53
C GLY A 451 -18.93 14.81 -20.77
N PHE A 452 -19.68 14.74 -19.67
CA PHE A 452 -19.88 13.48 -18.95
C PHE A 452 -20.74 12.47 -19.72
N VAL A 453 -21.76 12.94 -20.46
CA VAL A 453 -22.55 12.08 -21.36
C VAL A 453 -21.66 11.52 -22.49
N ALA A 454 -20.82 12.36 -23.10
CA ALA A 454 -19.85 11.92 -24.12
C ALA A 454 -18.85 10.90 -23.55
N LEU A 455 -18.33 11.14 -22.34
CA LEU A 455 -17.44 10.22 -21.64
C LEU A 455 -18.13 8.87 -21.39
N GLY A 456 -19.29 8.88 -20.75
CA GLY A 456 -20.06 7.67 -20.48
C GLY A 456 -20.46 6.92 -21.76
N GLY A 457 -20.89 7.66 -22.79
CA GLY A 457 -21.24 7.12 -24.10
C GLY A 457 -20.06 6.46 -24.82
N SER A 458 -18.88 7.09 -24.77
CA SER A 458 -17.66 6.51 -25.34
C SER A 458 -17.20 5.24 -24.60
N GLY A 459 -17.32 5.24 -23.27
CA GLY A 459 -17.05 4.07 -22.42
C GLY A 459 -18.02 2.92 -22.74
N LEU A 460 -19.31 3.22 -22.84
CA LEU A 460 -20.35 2.25 -23.20
C LEU A 460 -20.12 1.70 -24.62
N ALA A 461 -19.78 2.55 -25.59
CA ALA A 461 -19.46 2.10 -26.95
C ALA A 461 -18.26 1.15 -26.97
N ALA A 462 -17.20 1.45 -26.21
CA ALA A 462 -16.05 0.56 -26.05
C ALA A 462 -16.43 -0.77 -25.37
N PHE A 463 -17.31 -0.74 -24.37
CA PHE A 463 -17.81 -1.93 -23.70
C PHE A 463 -18.66 -2.81 -24.63
N LEU A 464 -19.57 -2.22 -25.41
CA LEU A 464 -20.40 -2.95 -26.39
C LEU A 464 -19.56 -3.53 -27.53
N THR A 465 -18.50 -2.83 -27.93
CA THR A 465 -17.53 -3.30 -28.94
C THR A 465 -16.41 -4.17 -28.35
N ARG A 466 -16.58 -4.72 -27.13
CA ARG A 466 -15.54 -5.52 -26.45
C ARG A 466 -14.96 -6.65 -27.29
N GLU A 467 -15.73 -7.28 -28.17
CA GLU A 467 -15.25 -8.39 -29.00
C GLU A 467 -14.16 -7.93 -29.98
N PHE A 468 -14.30 -6.72 -30.52
CA PHE A 468 -13.28 -6.09 -31.37
C PHE A 468 -12.00 -5.85 -30.55
N TRP A 469 -12.12 -5.25 -29.37
CA TRP A 469 -10.97 -4.97 -28.49
C TRP A 469 -10.31 -6.24 -27.98
N LEU A 470 -11.08 -7.28 -27.70
CA LEU A 470 -10.57 -8.59 -27.30
C LEU A 470 -9.69 -9.20 -28.40
N SER A 471 -10.17 -9.21 -29.64
CA SER A 471 -9.37 -9.65 -30.79
C SER A 471 -8.11 -8.78 -30.98
N PHE A 472 -8.22 -7.46 -30.81
CA PHE A 472 -7.06 -6.57 -30.86
C PHE A 472 -6.00 -6.91 -29.80
N ILE A 473 -6.39 -7.09 -28.53
CA ILE A 473 -5.46 -7.40 -27.44
C ILE A 473 -4.86 -8.80 -27.60
N VAL A 474 -5.64 -9.79 -28.07
CA VAL A 474 -5.13 -11.13 -28.41
C VAL A 474 -4.02 -11.03 -29.46
N ASN A 475 -4.21 -10.24 -30.51
CA ASN A 475 -3.18 -10.01 -31.53
C ASN A 475 -1.93 -9.33 -30.95
N GLU A 476 -2.11 -8.30 -30.11
CA GLU A 476 -0.99 -7.61 -29.45
C GLU A 476 -0.22 -8.52 -28.47
N PHE A 477 -0.93 -9.45 -27.83
CA PHE A 477 -0.33 -10.50 -27.00
C PHE A 477 0.49 -11.47 -27.85
N HIS A 478 -0.05 -12.00 -28.95
CA HIS A 478 0.67 -12.93 -29.82
C HIS A 478 1.99 -12.35 -30.34
N LYS A 479 2.00 -11.06 -30.73
CA LYS A 479 3.21 -10.34 -31.15
C LYS A 479 4.31 -10.31 -30.07
N ARG A 480 3.94 -10.41 -28.80
CA ARG A 480 4.84 -10.23 -27.64
C ARG A 480 4.99 -11.46 -26.78
N LYS A 481 4.26 -12.55 -27.08
CA LYS A 481 4.22 -13.79 -26.31
C LYS A 481 5.62 -14.25 -25.91
N HIS A 482 6.53 -14.36 -26.89
CA HIS A 482 7.89 -14.81 -26.64
C HIS A 482 8.69 -13.87 -25.72
N LYS A 483 8.55 -12.55 -25.88
CA LYS A 483 9.20 -11.56 -25.00
C LYS A 483 8.67 -11.62 -23.57
N ILE A 484 7.36 -11.84 -23.40
CA ILE A 484 6.74 -12.03 -22.07
C ILE A 484 7.29 -13.31 -21.43
N THR A 485 7.30 -14.41 -22.17
CA THR A 485 7.82 -15.70 -21.70
C THR A 485 9.30 -15.62 -21.33
N GLU A 486 10.13 -15.06 -22.19
CA GLU A 486 11.56 -14.85 -21.95
C GLU A 486 11.80 -13.98 -20.72
N GLY A 487 11.15 -12.80 -20.65
CA GLY A 487 11.27 -11.90 -19.50
C GLY A 487 10.79 -12.51 -18.17
N PHE A 488 9.86 -13.46 -18.21
CA PHE A 488 9.44 -14.19 -17.03
C PHE A 488 10.41 -15.31 -16.61
N ARG A 489 11.12 -15.92 -17.57
CA ARG A 489 12.18 -16.92 -17.32
C ARG A 489 13.47 -16.30 -16.80
N GLU A 490 13.72 -15.04 -17.12
CA GLU A 490 14.71 -14.20 -16.45
C GLU A 490 14.30 -13.97 -14.98
N LYS A 491 14.31 -15.04 -14.18
CA LYS A 491 14.01 -14.99 -12.75
C LYS A 491 15.00 -14.04 -12.08
N SER A 492 14.45 -12.99 -11.48
CA SER A 492 15.19 -11.98 -10.71
C SER A 492 15.63 -12.47 -9.34
#